data_AF-A0A7J6RSK5-F1
#
_entry.id   AF-A0A7J6RSK5-F1
#
_cell.length_a   1.000
_cell.length_b   1.000
_cell.length_c   1.000
_cell.angle_alpha   90.00
_cell.angle_beta   90.00
_cell.angle_gamma   90.00
#
_symmetry.space_group_name_H-M   'P 1'
#
loop_
_entity.id
_entity.type
_entity.pdbx_description
1 polymer ?
#
loop_
_entity_poly.entity_id
_entity_poly.type
_entity_poly.pdbx_seq_one_letter_code
_entity_poly.pdbx_strand_id
1 'polypeptide(L)'
;MGNYLWGPKKVASKDYFEEFIFGQNGVHHVIKRSFTIAASKKVAPAEADSFKQFVDLSAKFLLVHHLQEDEHIFPFYRKHLKDATALEGEVHEHEEVSRLLADLEEDLKQDKISDAQKICAAIRDMMCDNVNGHLVREEKILSPEAFREHATEKEVRDLSTAIHAMIKDHMNKMDSL
;
A
#
# COMPACT_ATOMS: atom_id res chain seq x y z
N MET A 1 30.44 -7.64 -31.47
CA MET A 1 29.65 -6.53 -30.88
C MET A 1 28.29 -7.10 -30.53
N GLY A 2 28.03 -7.31 -29.24
CA GLY A 2 26.84 -8.02 -28.76
C GLY A 2 25.64 -7.10 -28.66
N ASN A 3 24.54 -7.49 -29.31
CA ASN A 3 23.23 -6.86 -29.13
C ASN A 3 22.68 -7.30 -27.77
N TYR A 4 22.68 -6.37 -26.81
CA TYR A 4 22.02 -6.56 -25.53
C TYR A 4 20.50 -6.43 -25.70
N LEU A 5 19.81 -7.58 -25.61
CA LEU A 5 18.35 -7.74 -25.54
C LEU A 5 17.83 -7.38 -24.13
N TRP A 6 17.98 -6.14 -23.68
CA TRP A 6 17.45 -5.65 -22.39
C TRP A 6 16.40 -4.55 -22.52
N GLY A 7 15.62 -4.55 -23.60
CA GLY A 7 14.27 -3.97 -23.52
C GLY A 7 13.38 -4.97 -22.78
N PRO A 8 12.56 -4.57 -21.79
CA PRO A 8 11.52 -5.46 -21.30
C PRO A 8 10.70 -5.86 -22.53
N LYS A 9 10.76 -7.13 -22.91
CA LYS A 9 9.75 -7.68 -23.83
C LYS A 9 8.43 -7.33 -23.16
N LYS A 10 7.55 -6.60 -23.86
CA LYS A 10 6.15 -6.50 -23.48
C LYS A 10 5.59 -7.92 -23.48
N VAL A 11 5.75 -8.61 -22.35
CA VAL A 11 4.86 -9.70 -22.00
C VAL A 11 3.59 -8.95 -21.65
N ALA A 12 2.78 -8.65 -22.67
CA ALA A 12 1.41 -8.26 -22.41
C ALA A 12 0.83 -9.46 -21.65
N SER A 13 0.61 -9.30 -20.34
CA SER A 13 -0.31 -10.19 -19.67
C SER A 13 -1.58 -10.09 -20.51
N LYS A 14 -2.04 -11.22 -21.06
CA LYS A 14 -3.30 -11.23 -21.82
C LYS A 14 -4.50 -11.15 -20.88
N ASP A 15 -4.25 -10.97 -19.59
CA ASP A 15 -5.22 -11.15 -18.53
C ASP A 15 -5.22 -9.92 -17.61
N TYR A 16 -6.22 -9.08 -17.82
CA TYR A 16 -6.41 -7.85 -17.04
C TYR A 16 -6.62 -8.12 -15.54
N PHE A 17 -7.09 -9.31 -15.16
CA PHE A 17 -7.28 -9.69 -13.77
C PHE A 17 -5.92 -9.96 -13.11
N GLU A 18 -5.04 -10.69 -13.78
CA GLU A 18 -3.68 -10.90 -13.30
C GLU A 18 -2.93 -9.58 -13.19
N GLU A 19 -2.99 -8.72 -14.22
CA GLU A 19 -2.31 -7.41 -14.19
C GLU A 19 -2.78 -6.56 -13.00
N PHE A 20 -4.08 -6.52 -12.75
CA PHE A 20 -4.64 -5.77 -11.64
C PHE A 20 -4.14 -6.30 -10.29
N ILE A 21 -4.25 -7.62 -10.06
CA ILE A 21 -3.81 -8.25 -8.81
C ILE A 21 -2.30 -8.15 -8.61
N PHE A 22 -1.50 -8.37 -9.65
CA PHE A 22 -0.05 -8.19 -9.59
C PHE A 22 0.31 -6.73 -9.24
N GLY A 23 -0.48 -5.77 -9.74
CA GLY A 23 -0.36 -4.37 -9.35
C GLY A 23 -0.58 -4.16 -7.85
N GLN A 24 -1.67 -4.68 -7.29
CA GLN A 24 -1.98 -4.55 -5.86
C GLN A 24 -0.92 -5.22 -4.98
N ASN A 25 -0.55 -6.46 -5.28
CA ASN A 25 0.51 -7.17 -4.55
C ASN A 25 1.87 -6.45 -4.68
N GLY A 26 2.11 -5.78 -5.82
CA GLY A 26 3.28 -4.93 -6.01
C GLY A 26 3.29 -3.73 -5.06
N VAL A 27 2.16 -3.07 -4.85
CA VAL A 27 2.00 -1.97 -3.89
C VAL A 27 2.22 -2.47 -2.46
N HIS A 28 1.61 -3.60 -2.08
CA HIS A 28 1.84 -4.24 -0.78
C HIS A 28 3.33 -4.54 -0.55
N HIS A 29 4.04 -5.02 -1.57
CA HIS A 29 5.48 -5.28 -1.48
C HIS A 29 6.28 -3.98 -1.23
N VAL A 30 5.93 -2.89 -1.91
CA VAL A 30 6.57 -1.58 -1.70
C VAL A 30 6.33 -1.09 -0.27
N ILE A 31 5.10 -1.18 0.25
CA ILE A 31 4.75 -0.82 1.63
C ILE A 31 5.59 -1.62 2.62
N LYS A 32 5.56 -2.97 2.52
CA LYS A 32 6.33 -3.88 3.38
C LYS A 32 7.82 -3.52 3.36
N ARG A 33 8.37 -3.26 2.18
CA ARG A 33 9.79 -2.95 2.01
C ARG A 33 10.15 -1.60 2.63
N SER A 34 9.37 -0.56 2.40
CA SER A 34 9.61 0.78 2.93
C SER A 34 9.64 0.80 4.46
N PHE A 35 8.64 0.20 5.10
CA PHE A 35 8.62 0.14 6.56
C PHE A 35 9.67 -0.82 7.15
N THR A 36 10.03 -1.90 6.44
CA THR A 36 11.17 -2.75 6.84
C THR A 36 12.49 -1.97 6.85
N ILE A 37 12.72 -1.12 5.82
CA ILE A 37 13.88 -0.23 5.76
C ILE A 37 13.84 0.73 6.94
N ALA A 38 12.68 1.36 7.21
CA ALA A 38 12.54 2.29 8.32
C ALA A 38 12.80 1.63 9.68
N ALA A 39 12.18 0.48 9.97
CA ALA A 39 12.28 -0.24 11.23
C ALA A 39 13.72 -0.71 11.58
N SER A 40 14.56 -0.92 10.57
CA SER A 40 15.92 -1.47 10.71
C SER A 40 17.03 -0.42 10.59
N LYS A 41 16.70 0.83 10.25
CA LYS A 41 17.68 1.87 9.98
C LYS A 41 18.35 2.37 11.27
N LYS A 42 19.69 2.36 11.25
CA LYS A 42 20.50 3.15 12.18
C LYS A 42 20.63 4.55 11.60
N VAL A 43 19.84 5.49 12.13
CA VAL A 43 19.77 6.88 11.66
C VAL A 43 20.94 7.68 12.24
N ALA A 44 21.78 8.25 11.38
CA ALA A 44 22.81 9.19 11.80
C ALA A 44 22.21 10.58 12.05
N PRO A 45 22.81 11.42 12.91
CA PRO A 45 22.35 12.79 13.17
C PRO A 45 22.05 13.61 11.91
N ALA A 46 22.95 13.56 10.92
CA ALA A 46 22.82 14.31 9.67
C ALA A 46 21.75 13.76 8.71
N GLU A 47 21.22 12.56 8.98
CA GLU A 47 20.19 11.90 8.16
C GLU A 47 18.80 11.99 8.83
N ALA A 48 18.67 12.63 9.99
CA ALA A 48 17.43 12.60 10.78
C ALA A 48 16.23 13.16 10.01
N ASP A 49 16.40 14.31 9.36
CA ASP A 49 15.29 14.97 8.64
C ASP A 49 14.89 14.22 7.38
N SER A 50 15.86 13.75 6.59
CA SER A 50 15.57 12.95 5.39
C SER A 50 14.97 11.60 5.74
N PHE A 51 15.34 11.01 6.89
CA PHE A 51 14.70 9.81 7.41
C PHE A 51 13.25 10.06 7.80
N LYS A 52 12.96 11.15 8.52
CA LYS A 52 11.59 11.52 8.87
C LYS A 52 10.71 11.75 7.63
N GLN A 53 11.24 12.44 6.62
CA GLN A 53 10.55 12.63 5.34
C GLN A 53 10.26 11.29 4.63
N PHE A 54 11.20 10.34 4.66
CA PHE A 54 11.00 9.01 4.10
C PHE A 54 9.88 8.24 4.82
N VAL A 55 9.85 8.31 6.16
CA VAL A 55 8.80 7.68 6.97
C VAL A 55 7.44 8.33 6.70
N ASP A 56 7.37 9.66 6.69
CA ASP A 56 6.14 10.42 6.36
C ASP A 56 5.60 10.05 4.99
N LEU A 57 6.46 9.99 3.96
CA LEU A 57 6.05 9.60 2.61
C LEU A 57 5.53 8.15 2.57
N SER A 58 6.16 7.25 3.32
CA SER A 58 5.74 5.84 3.41
C SER A 58 4.40 5.69 4.11
N ALA A 59 4.15 6.46 5.17
CA ALA A 59 2.87 6.52 5.89
C ALA A 59 1.75 7.06 4.99
N LYS A 60 1.99 8.18 4.30
CA LYS A 60 1.03 8.75 3.35
C LYS A 60 0.72 7.80 2.21
N PHE A 61 1.73 7.07 1.71
CA PHE A 61 1.52 6.06 0.67
C PHE A 61 0.60 4.92 1.15
N LEU A 62 0.77 4.44 2.39
CA LEU A 62 -0.11 3.44 3.00
C LEU A 62 -1.55 3.95 3.20
N LEU A 63 -1.72 5.19 3.66
CA LEU A 63 -3.06 5.79 3.81
C LEU A 63 -3.77 5.92 2.46
N VAL A 64 -3.06 6.37 1.43
CA VAL A 64 -3.61 6.47 0.08
C VAL A 64 -3.97 5.10 -0.46
N HIS A 65 -3.16 4.07 -0.18
CA HIS A 65 -3.41 2.68 -0.54
C HIS A 65 -4.70 2.14 0.10
N HIS A 66 -4.87 2.28 1.42
CA HIS A 66 -6.10 1.90 2.11
C HIS A 66 -7.33 2.64 1.58
N LEU A 67 -7.20 3.93 1.24
CA LEU A 67 -8.30 4.69 0.65
C LEU A 67 -8.75 4.09 -0.69
N GLN A 68 -7.82 3.60 -1.53
CA GLN A 68 -8.17 2.92 -2.79
C GLN A 68 -8.95 1.63 -2.50
N GLU A 69 -8.51 0.90 -1.49
CA GLU A 69 -9.13 -0.35 -1.09
C GLU A 69 -10.55 -0.11 -0.58
N ASP A 70 -10.73 0.84 0.33
CA ASP A 70 -12.03 1.15 0.93
C ASP A 70 -13.04 1.75 -0.06
N GLU A 71 -12.61 2.67 -0.94
CA GLU A 71 -13.52 3.36 -1.86
C GLU A 71 -13.81 2.56 -3.14
N HIS A 72 -12.90 1.69 -3.56
CA HIS A 72 -12.99 1.07 -4.87
C HIS A 72 -12.83 -0.46 -4.84
N ILE A 73 -11.75 -0.99 -4.26
CA ILE A 73 -11.42 -2.42 -4.37
C ILE A 73 -12.36 -3.27 -3.53
N PHE A 74 -12.55 -2.97 -2.24
CA PHE A 74 -13.45 -3.72 -1.37
C PHE A 74 -14.91 -3.61 -1.79
N PRO A 75 -15.47 -2.44 -2.17
CA PRO A 75 -16.81 -2.38 -2.74
C PRO A 75 -16.96 -3.23 -4.00
N PHE A 76 -15.96 -3.22 -4.88
CA PHE A 76 -15.94 -4.09 -6.05
C PHE A 76 -15.95 -5.57 -5.64
N TYR A 77 -15.06 -5.96 -4.73
CA TYR A 77 -14.99 -7.31 -4.20
C TYR A 77 -16.30 -7.75 -3.56
N ARG A 78 -16.93 -6.93 -2.71
CA ARG A 78 -18.22 -7.26 -2.07
C ARG A 78 -19.35 -7.45 -3.08
N LYS A 79 -19.34 -6.70 -4.18
CA LYS A 79 -20.33 -6.85 -5.27
C LYS A 79 -20.17 -8.18 -6.00
N HIS A 80 -18.94 -8.71 -6.08
CA HIS A 80 -18.60 -9.82 -6.96
C HIS A 80 -18.30 -11.14 -6.20
N LEU A 81 -17.83 -11.11 -4.95
CA LEU A 81 -17.57 -12.33 -4.18
C LEU A 81 -18.83 -13.08 -3.76
N LYS A 82 -18.73 -14.41 -3.76
CA LYS A 82 -19.72 -15.29 -3.12
C LYS A 82 -19.69 -15.26 -1.59
N ASP A 83 -18.54 -14.90 -1.00
CA ASP A 83 -18.34 -14.88 0.45
C ASP A 83 -17.96 -13.48 0.94
N ALA A 84 -18.95 -12.76 1.46
CA ALA A 84 -18.76 -11.42 2.02
C ALA A 84 -17.97 -11.41 3.35
N THR A 85 -17.84 -12.57 4.01
CA THR A 85 -17.11 -12.69 5.28
C THR A 85 -15.60 -12.62 5.09
N ALA A 86 -15.13 -12.85 3.86
CA ALA A 86 -13.72 -12.71 3.51
C ALA A 86 -13.18 -11.28 3.71
N LEU A 87 -14.05 -10.27 3.77
CA LEU A 87 -13.68 -8.87 4.02
C LEU A 87 -14.18 -8.36 5.38
N GLU A 88 -14.58 -9.26 6.28
CA GLU A 88 -15.06 -8.93 7.61
C GLU A 88 -13.87 -8.54 8.50
N GLY A 89 -13.79 -7.27 8.87
CA GLY A 89 -12.71 -6.73 9.70
C GLY A 89 -11.75 -5.80 8.97
N GLU A 90 -11.67 -5.84 7.63
CA GLU A 90 -10.66 -5.05 6.88
C GLU A 90 -10.79 -3.53 7.11
N VAL A 91 -12.02 -3.00 7.14
CA VAL A 91 -12.26 -1.58 7.46
C VAL A 91 -11.79 -1.24 8.88
N HIS A 92 -11.96 -2.17 9.82
CA HIS A 92 -11.49 -1.97 11.20
C HIS A 92 -9.95 -2.02 11.27
N GLU A 93 -9.32 -2.89 10.50
CA GLU A 93 -7.86 -2.98 10.38
C GLU A 93 -7.28 -1.69 9.76
N HIS A 94 -7.93 -1.13 8.74
CA HIS A 94 -7.57 0.18 8.17
C HIS A 94 -7.70 1.31 9.19
N GLU A 95 -8.75 1.33 10.01
CA GLU A 95 -8.93 2.30 11.09
C GLU A 95 -7.85 2.17 12.17
N GLU A 96 -7.44 0.95 12.51
CA GLU A 96 -6.34 0.70 13.46
C GLU A 96 -5.00 1.18 12.91
N VAL A 97 -4.68 0.83 11.66
CA VAL A 97 -3.46 1.30 11.00
C VAL A 97 -3.47 2.82 10.87
N SER A 98 -4.60 3.44 10.51
CA SER A 98 -4.72 4.90 10.42
C SER A 98 -4.45 5.59 11.76
N ARG A 99 -4.91 5.01 12.87
CA ARG A 99 -4.59 5.51 14.22
C ARG A 99 -3.09 5.41 14.52
N LEU A 100 -2.47 4.27 14.22
CA LEU A 100 -1.02 4.08 14.41
C LEU A 100 -0.19 5.06 13.57
N LEU A 101 -0.65 5.38 12.36
CA LEU A 101 0.01 6.36 11.49
C LEU A 101 -0.18 7.80 11.98
N ALA A 102 -1.32 8.13 12.61
CA ALA A 102 -1.51 9.44 13.25
C ALA A 102 -0.58 9.62 14.45
N ASP A 103 -0.42 8.58 15.29
CA ASP A 103 0.53 8.59 16.40
C ASP A 103 1.97 8.76 15.89
N LEU A 104 2.32 8.08 14.78
CA LEU A 104 3.61 8.21 14.12
C LEU A 104 3.85 9.63 13.58
N GLU A 105 2.81 10.30 13.04
CA GLU A 105 2.92 11.68 12.56
C GLU A 105 3.28 12.65 13.70
N GLU A 106 2.71 12.45 14.88
CA GLU A 106 3.04 13.25 16.07
C GLU A 106 4.48 13.03 16.53
N ASP A 107 4.98 11.79 16.47
CA ASP A 107 6.37 11.47 16.77
C ASP A 107 7.34 12.11 15.76
N LEU A 108 6.97 12.20 14.48
CA LEU A 108 7.78 12.83 13.43
C LEU A 108 7.99 14.34 13.66
N LYS A 109 7.07 15.02 14.36
CA LYS A 109 7.15 16.45 14.70
C LYS A 109 8.21 16.76 15.78
N GLN A 110 8.75 15.74 16.47
CA GLN A 110 9.73 15.94 17.56
C GLN A 110 11.17 16.08 17.05
N ASP A 111 11.94 17.05 17.55
CA ASP A 111 13.22 17.49 16.96
C ASP A 111 14.49 16.80 17.52
N LYS A 112 14.44 15.53 17.95
CA LYS A 112 15.63 14.84 18.50
C LYS A 112 15.95 13.54 17.78
N ILE A 113 17.24 13.25 17.66
CA ILE A 113 17.75 11.99 17.09
C ILE A 113 17.37 10.76 17.93
N SER A 114 17.22 10.94 19.24
CA SER A 114 16.62 9.90 20.10
C SER A 114 15.22 9.53 19.65
N ASP A 115 14.49 10.48 19.06
CA ASP A 115 13.12 10.28 18.61
C ASP A 115 13.09 9.55 17.27
N ALA A 116 14.09 9.75 16.40
CA ALA A 116 14.25 8.93 15.18
C ALA A 116 14.42 7.44 15.48
N GLN A 117 15.13 7.07 16.56
CA GLN A 117 15.21 5.66 16.95
C GLN A 117 13.94 5.12 17.63
N LYS A 118 13.19 5.98 18.33
CA LYS A 118 11.86 5.61 18.82
C LYS A 118 10.89 5.38 17.66
N ILE A 119 10.95 6.22 16.62
CA ILE A 119 10.21 6.05 15.37
C ILE A 119 10.54 4.68 14.74
N CYS A 120 11.82 4.29 14.65
CA CYS A 120 12.19 2.96 14.16
C CYS A 120 11.55 1.82 14.99
N ALA A 121 11.47 1.99 16.31
CA ALA A 121 10.84 1.01 17.20
C ALA A 121 9.32 0.97 17.03
N ALA A 122 8.66 2.13 17.00
CA ALA A 122 7.21 2.23 16.77
C ALA A 122 6.81 1.60 15.42
N ILE A 123 7.57 1.86 14.35
CA ILE A 123 7.35 1.24 13.05
C ILE A 123 7.53 -0.28 13.13
N ARG A 124 8.53 -0.76 13.88
CA ARG A 124 8.76 -2.21 14.03
C ARG A 124 7.58 -2.87 14.71
N ASP A 125 7.07 -2.28 15.78
CA ASP A 125 5.94 -2.82 16.53
C ASP A 125 4.65 -2.80 15.69
N MET A 126 4.41 -1.71 14.95
CA MET A 126 3.31 -1.59 13.98
C MET A 126 3.40 -2.65 12.87
N MET A 127 4.60 -2.92 12.36
CA MET A 127 4.81 -3.86 11.25
C MET A 127 4.71 -5.32 11.63
N CYS A 128 4.82 -5.71 12.90
CA CYS A 128 4.82 -7.12 13.31
C CYS A 128 3.54 -7.86 12.92
N ASP A 129 2.44 -7.64 13.65
CA ASP A 129 1.20 -8.38 13.44
C ASP A 129 0.13 -7.53 12.76
N ASN A 130 0.09 -6.21 13.01
CA ASN A 130 -0.98 -5.36 12.48
C ASN A 130 -0.85 -5.18 10.96
N VAL A 131 0.21 -4.54 10.48
CA VAL A 131 0.35 -4.27 9.04
C VAL A 131 0.68 -5.54 8.25
N ASN A 132 1.65 -6.35 8.68
CA ASN A 132 1.99 -7.56 7.93
C ASN A 132 0.87 -8.61 7.96
N GLY A 133 0.17 -8.76 9.10
CA GLY A 133 -0.95 -9.69 9.22
C GLY A 133 -2.11 -9.30 8.31
N HIS A 134 -2.46 -8.01 8.30
CA HIS A 134 -3.46 -7.42 7.41
C HIS A 134 -3.12 -7.67 5.93
N LEU A 135 -1.95 -7.22 5.46
CA LEU A 135 -1.55 -7.38 4.05
C LEU A 135 -1.51 -8.86 3.62
N VAL A 136 -1.14 -9.79 4.51
CA VAL A 136 -1.15 -11.24 4.20
C VAL A 136 -2.57 -11.80 4.08
N ARG A 137 -3.55 -11.26 4.81
CA ARG A 137 -4.95 -11.64 4.65
C ARG A 137 -5.49 -11.12 3.33
N GLU A 138 -5.25 -9.85 3.04
CA GLU A 138 -5.64 -9.25 1.76
C GLU A 138 -5.07 -10.03 0.58
N GLU A 139 -3.76 -10.32 0.55
CA GLU A 139 -3.11 -11.08 -0.54
C GLU A 139 -3.75 -12.47 -0.77
N LYS A 140 -4.39 -13.08 0.25
CA LYS A 140 -5.12 -14.35 0.11
C LYS A 140 -6.51 -14.17 -0.49
N ILE A 141 -7.16 -13.05 -0.20
CA ILE A 141 -8.50 -12.69 -0.72
C ILE A 141 -8.36 -12.15 -2.15
N LEU A 142 -7.30 -11.39 -2.39
CA LEU A 142 -6.96 -10.70 -3.62
C LEU A 142 -6.37 -11.65 -4.68
N SER A 143 -7.14 -12.65 -5.11
CA SER A 143 -6.73 -13.62 -6.15
C SER A 143 -7.35 -13.31 -7.53
N PRO A 144 -6.62 -13.57 -8.65
CA PRO A 144 -7.16 -13.40 -9.99
C PRO A 144 -8.38 -14.29 -10.24
N GLU A 145 -8.41 -15.51 -9.70
CA GLU A 145 -9.50 -16.47 -9.84
C GLU A 145 -10.80 -15.93 -9.25
N ALA A 146 -10.76 -15.32 -8.05
CA ALA A 146 -11.92 -14.71 -7.41
C ALA A 146 -12.54 -13.60 -8.27
N PHE A 147 -11.70 -12.81 -8.96
CA PHE A 147 -12.17 -11.81 -9.91
C PHE A 147 -12.74 -12.43 -11.19
N ARG A 148 -12.02 -13.39 -11.80
CA ARG A 148 -12.43 -14.01 -13.07
C ARG A 148 -13.77 -14.71 -12.98
N GLU A 149 -14.09 -15.32 -11.85
CA GLU A 149 -15.35 -16.04 -11.67
C GLU A 149 -16.57 -15.12 -11.60
N HIS A 150 -16.36 -13.84 -11.29
CA HIS A 150 -17.46 -12.98 -10.85
C HIS A 150 -17.49 -11.59 -11.47
N ALA A 151 -16.43 -11.17 -12.16
CA ALA A 151 -16.33 -9.88 -12.83
C ALA A 151 -15.90 -10.03 -14.29
N THR A 152 -16.24 -9.04 -15.11
CA THR A 152 -15.78 -8.95 -16.49
C THR A 152 -14.48 -8.16 -16.62
N GLU A 153 -13.70 -8.38 -17.68
CA GLU A 153 -12.48 -7.59 -17.95
C GLU A 153 -12.79 -6.08 -18.06
N LYS A 154 -13.98 -5.73 -18.57
CA LYS A 154 -14.44 -4.35 -18.65
C LYS A 154 -14.59 -3.74 -17.25
N GLU A 155 -15.22 -4.46 -16.33
CA GLU A 155 -15.42 -4.00 -14.95
C GLU A 155 -14.09 -3.78 -14.22
N VAL A 156 -13.11 -4.67 -14.42
CA VAL A 156 -11.77 -4.52 -13.82
C VAL A 156 -10.98 -3.37 -14.45
N ARG A 157 -11.13 -3.14 -15.76
CA ARG A 157 -10.54 -1.97 -16.42
C ARG A 157 -11.14 -0.66 -15.91
N ASP A 158 -12.46 -0.63 -15.73
CA ASP A 158 -13.16 0.54 -15.20
C ASP A 158 -12.71 0.81 -13.75
N LEU A 159 -12.56 -0.24 -12.92
CA LEU A 159 -12.00 -0.15 -11.58
C LEU A 159 -10.57 0.42 -11.58
N SER A 160 -9.68 -0.13 -12.41
CA SER A 160 -8.29 0.36 -12.54
C SER A 160 -8.25 1.84 -12.96
N THR A 161 -9.15 2.24 -13.87
CA THR A 161 -9.26 3.64 -14.32
C THR A 161 -9.71 4.56 -13.19
N ALA A 162 -10.70 4.14 -12.39
CA ALA A 162 -11.18 4.89 -11.24
C ALA A 162 -10.07 5.08 -10.19
N ILE A 163 -9.34 4.01 -9.84
CA ILE A 163 -8.22 4.07 -8.91
C ILE A 163 -7.14 5.03 -9.39
N HIS A 164 -6.72 4.94 -10.67
CA HIS A 164 -5.73 5.87 -11.22
C HIS A 164 -6.19 7.34 -11.19
N ALA A 165 -7.47 7.59 -11.45
CA ALA A 165 -8.03 8.94 -11.41
C ALA A 165 -8.01 9.52 -9.99
N MET A 166 -8.40 8.72 -8.99
CA MET A 166 -8.36 9.10 -7.59
C MET A 166 -6.92 9.34 -7.10
N ILE A 167 -5.96 8.45 -7.41
CA ILE A 167 -4.54 8.67 -7.08
C ILE A 167 -4.07 10.02 -7.64
N LYS A 168 -4.37 10.30 -8.90
CA LYS A 168 -3.97 11.55 -9.56
C LYS A 168 -4.60 12.77 -8.89
N ASP A 169 -5.88 12.70 -8.55
CA ASP A 169 -6.57 13.78 -7.82
C ASP A 169 -5.97 14.03 -6.44
N HIS A 170 -5.66 12.95 -5.71
CA HIS A 170 -5.05 13.03 -4.38
C HIS A 170 -3.65 13.66 -4.45
N MET A 171 -2.82 13.24 -5.41
CA MET A 171 -1.49 13.82 -5.64
C MET A 171 -1.57 15.32 -5.98
N ASN A 172 -2.49 15.72 -6.87
CA ASN A 172 -2.64 17.14 -7.23
C ASN A 172 -3.03 18.03 -6.04
N LYS A 173 -3.80 17.49 -5.08
CA LYS A 173 -4.19 18.21 -3.87
C LYS A 173 -3.03 18.34 -2.87
N MET A 174 -2.16 17.34 -2.79
CA MET A 174 -0.98 17.39 -1.93
C MET A 174 0.08 18.40 -2.39
N ASP A 175 0.22 18.62 -3.70
CA ASP A 175 1.14 19.62 -4.27
C ASP A 175 0.65 21.08 -4.13
N SER A 176 -0.58 21.30 -3.65
CA SER A 176 -1.20 22.62 -3.48
C SER A 176 -1.12 23.20 -2.06
N LEU A 177 -0.40 22.52 -1.16
CA LEU A 177 -0.09 22.91 0.22
C LEU A 177 1.40 23.21 0.38
#